data_AF-A0A7S0MQP0-F1
#
_entry.id   AF-A0A7S0MQP0-F1
#
_cell.length_a   1.000
_cell.length_b   1.000
_cell.length_c   1.000
_cell.angle_alpha   90.00
_cell.angle_beta   90.00
_cell.angle_gamma   90.00
#
_symmetry.space_group_name_H-M   'P 1'
#
loop_
_entity.id
_entity.type
_entity.pdbx_description
1 polymer ?
#
loop_
_entity_poly.entity_id
_entity_poly.type
_entity_poly.pdbx_seq_one_letter_code
_entity_poly.pdbx_strand_id
1 'polypeptide(L)'
;SPAGRGAAQGADAAAIARHGCGGSRMAQDGRMAFSSKPFSFSFSSECDGRQAPQVAEGLDYLHARQIVHRDLNTRNVLLASDLSAKIADFGCARVLPPGGRLRTTTVLGSPAYMSPEQMRGDELTTAIDTWALGLLLWEMMMETKPWEGQYNDYQSLSAAVMRGERVPIPAARPPFPPRFLGVIHAAQQMAPQDRPSASAMRLAIAAAVR
;
A
#
# COMPACT_ATOMS: atom_id res chain seq x y z
N SER A 1 22.22 -35.42 5.87
CA SER A 1 22.67 -34.06 5.45
C SER A 1 21.81 -33.53 4.34
N PRO A 2 21.07 -32.42 4.55
CA PRO A 2 20.50 -31.67 3.44
C PRO A 2 20.99 -30.22 3.50
N ALA A 3 21.96 -29.88 2.65
CA ALA A 3 22.27 -28.51 2.29
C ALA A 3 21.99 -28.39 0.79
N GLY A 4 21.03 -27.55 0.40
CA GLY A 4 20.82 -27.24 -1.01
C GLY A 4 19.40 -26.91 -1.44
N ARG A 5 18.74 -25.91 -0.81
CA ARG A 5 17.59 -25.19 -1.40
C ARG A 5 17.49 -23.77 -0.81
N GLY A 6 18.40 -22.88 -1.22
CA GLY A 6 18.39 -21.48 -0.76
C GLY A 6 18.67 -20.42 -1.83
N ALA A 7 19.08 -20.82 -3.04
CA ALA A 7 19.60 -19.86 -4.02
C ALA A 7 18.57 -19.31 -5.03
N ALA A 8 17.34 -19.83 -5.06
CA ALA A 8 16.37 -19.48 -6.11
C ALA A 8 15.42 -18.30 -5.77
N GLN A 9 15.38 -17.82 -4.51
CA GLN A 9 14.43 -16.78 -4.07
C GLN A 9 14.95 -15.34 -4.26
N GLY A 10 16.26 -15.15 -4.44
CA GLY A 10 16.87 -13.81 -4.59
C GLY A 10 16.90 -13.27 -6.03
N ALA A 11 16.72 -14.13 -7.04
CA ALA A 11 16.93 -13.76 -8.44
C ALA A 11 15.77 -12.93 -9.04
N ASP A 12 14.53 -13.16 -8.61
CA ASP A 12 13.35 -12.44 -9.14
C ASP A 12 13.22 -11.02 -8.59
N ALA A 13 13.56 -10.78 -7.32
CA ALA A 13 13.55 -9.43 -6.74
C ALA A 13 14.62 -8.52 -7.39
N ALA A 14 15.75 -9.10 -7.78
CA ALA A 14 16.83 -8.40 -8.48
C ALA A 14 16.52 -8.11 -9.95
N ALA A 15 15.55 -8.80 -10.57
CA ALA A 15 15.11 -8.52 -11.94
C ALA A 15 14.18 -7.30 -12.01
N ILE A 16 13.38 -7.06 -10.96
CA ILE A 16 12.48 -5.91 -10.85
C ILE A 16 13.27 -4.58 -10.72
N ALA A 17 14.48 -4.62 -10.15
CA ALA A 17 15.35 -3.45 -10.01
C ALA A 17 16.18 -3.10 -11.26
N ARG A 18 16.35 -4.03 -12.23
CA ARG A 18 17.32 -3.88 -13.33
C ARG A 18 16.82 -3.08 -14.54
N HIS A 19 15.53 -2.76 -14.62
CA HIS A 19 14.97 -2.00 -15.74
C HIS A 19 14.63 -0.53 -15.44
N GLY A 20 15.09 0.01 -14.31
CA GLY A 20 14.88 1.42 -13.96
C GLY A 20 16.14 2.10 -13.42
N CYS A 21 16.82 2.84 -14.29
CA CYS A 21 17.92 3.77 -14.00
C CYS A 21 19.28 3.18 -13.64
N GLY A 22 20.31 3.78 -14.23
CA GLY A 22 21.68 3.29 -14.26
C GLY A 22 22.42 3.36 -12.92
N GLY A 23 23.41 2.46 -12.79
CA GLY A 23 24.54 2.61 -11.89
C GLY A 23 24.33 2.07 -10.48
N SER A 24 24.20 0.75 -10.32
CA SER A 24 24.38 0.09 -9.02
C SER A 24 25.63 -0.80 -9.05
N ARG A 25 26.59 -0.52 -8.15
CA ARG A 25 27.72 -1.43 -7.86
C ARG A 25 27.38 -2.27 -6.62
N MET A 26 27.73 -3.56 -6.69
CA MET A 26 27.64 -4.52 -5.59
C MET A 26 28.61 -4.15 -4.45
N ALA A 27 28.12 -4.11 -3.21
CA ALA A 27 28.97 -4.17 -2.03
C ALA A 27 29.45 -5.63 -1.80
N GLN A 28 30.66 -5.80 -1.29
CA GLN A 28 31.38 -7.09 -1.22
C GLN A 28 30.80 -8.12 -0.21
N ASP A 29 29.69 -7.82 0.47
CA ASP A 29 29.09 -8.68 1.50
C ASP A 29 27.69 -9.23 1.12
N GLY A 30 27.23 -9.01 -0.12
CA GLY A 30 25.97 -9.57 -0.62
C GLY A 30 24.69 -8.92 -0.06
N ARG A 31 24.79 -7.80 0.64
CA ARG A 31 23.62 -6.97 1.03
C ARG A 31 23.43 -5.82 0.05
N MET A 32 22.18 -5.53 -0.31
CA MET A 32 21.86 -4.25 -0.95
C MET A 32 21.99 -3.15 0.12
N ALA A 33 23.06 -2.36 0.03
CA ALA A 33 23.22 -1.15 0.81
C ALA A 33 22.53 0.02 0.09
N PHE A 34 21.35 0.42 0.57
CA PHE A 34 20.77 1.71 0.21
C PHE A 34 21.34 2.77 1.17
N SER A 35 21.80 3.89 0.59
CA SER A 35 22.31 5.03 1.35
C SER A 35 21.27 5.52 2.35
N SER A 36 21.64 5.50 3.64
CA SER A 36 20.82 5.84 4.80
C SER A 36 20.68 7.35 5.04
N LYS A 37 20.40 8.13 3.99
CA LYS A 37 19.86 9.48 4.19
C LYS A 37 18.34 9.37 4.24
N PRO A 38 17.65 9.91 5.26
CA PRO A 38 16.21 9.89 5.28
C PRO A 38 15.72 10.84 4.17
N PHE A 39 15.35 10.29 3.01
CA PHE A 39 14.44 10.97 2.09
C PHE A 39 13.05 10.92 2.73
N SER A 40 12.87 11.74 3.78
CA SER A 40 11.56 12.00 4.36
C SER A 40 10.95 13.17 3.58
N PHE A 41 10.40 12.88 2.41
CA PHE A 41 9.41 13.77 1.81
C PHE A 41 8.06 13.34 2.36
N SER A 42 7.54 14.08 3.36
CA SER A 42 6.14 13.95 3.72
C SER A 42 5.30 14.39 2.53
N PHE A 43 4.18 13.71 2.27
CA PHE A 43 3.14 14.17 1.34
C PHE A 43 2.81 15.65 1.70
N SER A 44 3.36 16.56 0.90
CA SER A 44 3.25 18.02 1.02
C SER A 44 2.19 18.47 0.02
N SER A 45 1.72 19.72 0.15
CA SER A 45 0.74 20.43 -0.70
C SER A 45 1.04 20.45 -2.22
N GLU A 46 2.03 19.69 -2.68
CA GLU A 46 2.49 19.54 -4.07
C GLU A 46 1.87 18.32 -4.78
N CYS A 47 1.27 17.37 -4.04
CA CYS A 47 0.57 16.23 -4.65
C CYS A 47 -0.88 16.60 -5.01
N ASP A 48 -1.11 17.00 -6.25
CA ASP A 48 -2.44 17.34 -6.80
C ASP A 48 -3.28 16.11 -7.22
N GLY A 49 -3.01 14.95 -6.64
CA GLY A 49 -3.73 13.70 -6.94
C GLY A 49 -3.32 13.00 -8.24
N ARG A 50 -2.49 13.62 -9.09
CA ARG A 50 -1.97 13.00 -10.33
C ARG A 50 -1.04 11.82 -10.08
N GLN A 51 -0.52 11.69 -8.86
CA GLN A 51 0.30 10.57 -8.42
C GLN A 51 -0.53 9.32 -8.11
N ALA A 52 -1.80 9.47 -7.74
CA ALA A 52 -2.65 8.36 -7.33
C ALA A 52 -2.78 7.25 -8.41
N PRO A 53 -2.97 7.56 -9.71
CA PRO A 53 -2.95 6.56 -10.76
C PRO A 53 -1.64 5.75 -10.82
N GLN A 54 -0.50 6.40 -10.58
CA GLN A 54 0.82 5.76 -10.65
C GLN A 54 1.04 4.81 -9.47
N VAL A 55 0.57 5.18 -8.27
CA VAL A 55 0.56 4.27 -7.10
C VAL A 55 -0.31 3.05 -7.39
N ALA A 56 -1.51 3.25 -7.96
CA ALA A 56 -2.40 2.16 -8.32
C ALA A 56 -1.82 1.26 -9.43
N GLU A 57 -1.07 1.83 -10.37
CA GLU A 57 -0.31 1.09 -11.39
C GLU A 57 0.80 0.23 -10.79
N GLY A 58 1.58 0.79 -9.86
CA GLY A 58 2.56 0.02 -9.10
C GLY A 58 1.89 -1.15 -8.36
N LEU A 59 0.74 -0.90 -7.74
CA LEU A 59 0.02 -1.96 -7.00
C LEU A 59 -0.56 -3.03 -7.92
N ASP A 60 -1.15 -2.64 -9.07
CA ASP A 60 -1.64 -3.56 -10.10
C ASP A 60 -0.51 -4.48 -10.60
N TYR A 61 0.68 -3.91 -10.83
CA TYR A 61 1.87 -4.67 -11.21
C TYR A 61 2.28 -5.72 -10.16
N LEU A 62 2.23 -5.37 -8.87
CA LEU A 62 2.55 -6.29 -7.77
C LEU A 62 1.50 -7.40 -7.67
N HIS A 63 0.22 -7.06 -7.71
CA HIS A 63 -0.89 -8.00 -7.58
C HIS A 63 -0.95 -9.00 -8.74
N ALA A 64 -0.61 -8.57 -9.97
CA ALA A 64 -0.46 -9.46 -11.12
C ALA A 64 0.63 -10.55 -10.91
N ARG A 65 1.57 -10.33 -9.98
CA ARG A 65 2.63 -11.26 -9.59
C ARG A 65 2.36 -11.94 -8.25
N GLN A 66 1.13 -11.84 -7.74
CA GLN A 66 0.74 -12.38 -6.44
C GLN A 66 1.58 -11.81 -5.28
N ILE A 67 2.07 -10.57 -5.40
CA ILE A 67 2.81 -9.89 -4.33
C ILE A 67 1.85 -8.97 -3.58
N VAL A 68 1.74 -9.14 -2.26
CA VAL A 68 1.05 -8.19 -1.37
C VAL A 68 2.07 -7.33 -0.64
N HIS A 69 1.79 -6.03 -0.54
CA HIS A 69 2.68 -5.06 0.11
C HIS A 69 2.58 -5.12 1.64
N ARG A 70 1.36 -5.28 2.18
CA ARG A 70 1.03 -5.39 3.61
C ARG A 70 1.26 -4.14 4.47
N ASP A 71 2.00 -3.16 3.97
CA ASP A 71 2.17 -1.86 4.64
C ASP A 71 2.06 -0.69 3.65
N LEU A 72 1.09 -0.73 2.73
CA LEU A 72 0.87 0.35 1.77
C LEU A 72 0.31 1.58 2.50
N ASN A 73 1.05 2.69 2.48
CA ASN A 73 0.64 3.98 3.04
C ASN A 73 1.48 5.10 2.40
N THR A 74 1.14 6.38 2.64
CA THR A 74 1.87 7.51 2.03
C THR A 74 3.34 7.60 2.40
N ARG A 75 3.79 7.09 3.55
CA ARG A 75 5.22 7.06 3.92
C ARG A 75 6.01 6.08 3.07
N ASN A 76 5.33 5.09 2.52
CA ASN A 76 5.87 4.03 1.67
C ASN A 76 5.60 4.32 0.18
N VAL A 77 5.37 5.59 -0.16
CA VAL A 77 5.33 6.09 -1.54
C VAL A 77 6.38 7.19 -1.68
N LEU A 78 7.31 7.01 -2.61
CA LEU A 78 8.37 7.98 -2.91
C LEU A 78 7.98 8.80 -4.13
N LEU A 79 8.30 10.09 -4.09
CA LEU A 79 8.23 10.99 -5.23
C LEU A 79 9.63 11.20 -5.79
N ALA A 80 9.79 10.93 -7.08
CA ALA A 80 10.99 11.29 -7.80
C ALA A 80 10.99 12.79 -8.16
N SER A 81 12.13 13.30 -8.61
CA SER A 81 12.30 14.72 -8.99
C SER A 81 11.40 15.17 -10.14
N ASP A 82 10.91 14.23 -10.96
CA ASP A 82 9.95 14.45 -12.03
C ASP A 82 8.48 14.36 -11.57
N LEU A 83 8.25 14.33 -10.24
CA LEU A 83 6.96 14.13 -9.59
C LEU A 83 6.30 12.78 -9.88
N SER A 84 7.05 11.80 -10.40
CA SER A 84 6.56 10.42 -10.52
C SER A 84 6.54 9.73 -9.14
N ALA A 85 5.47 8.98 -8.87
CA ALA A 85 5.27 8.26 -7.62
C ALA A 85 5.62 6.77 -7.77
N LYS A 86 6.30 6.22 -6.76
CA LYS A 86 6.72 4.81 -6.73
C LYS A 86 6.44 4.22 -5.36
N ILE A 87 5.89 3.01 -5.33
CA ILE A 87 5.75 2.22 -4.09
C ILE A 87 7.16 1.81 -3.61
N ALA A 88 7.40 1.96 -2.31
CA ALA A 88 8.65 1.64 -1.65
C ALA A 88 8.42 0.87 -0.34
N ASP A 89 9.51 0.44 0.28
CA ASP A 89 9.53 -0.37 1.51
C ASP A 89 8.77 -1.71 1.43
N PHE A 90 9.43 -2.69 0.84
CA PHE A 90 8.94 -4.05 0.71
C PHE A 90 9.27 -4.94 1.93
N GLY A 91 9.65 -4.37 3.08
CA GLY A 91 10.04 -5.16 4.27
C GLY A 91 8.92 -6.08 4.78
N CYS A 92 7.67 -5.63 4.64
CA CYS A 92 6.48 -6.42 4.98
C CYS A 92 5.93 -7.24 3.81
N ALA A 93 6.41 -7.02 2.58
CA ALA A 93 5.82 -7.60 1.39
C ALA A 93 6.00 -9.12 1.33
N ARG A 94 5.04 -9.82 0.73
CA ARG A 94 5.07 -11.29 0.59
C ARG A 94 4.48 -11.73 -0.74
N VAL A 95 5.06 -12.79 -1.31
CA VAL A 95 4.45 -13.53 -2.41
C VAL A 95 3.38 -14.45 -1.83
N LEU A 96 2.15 -14.36 -2.33
CA LEU A 96 1.06 -15.25 -1.97
C LEU A 96 1.34 -16.66 -2.53
N PRO A 97 1.04 -17.72 -1.79
CA PRO A 97 1.18 -19.10 -2.30
C PRO A 97 0.15 -19.38 -3.42
N PRO A 98 0.29 -20.51 -4.13
CA PRO A 98 -0.75 -20.98 -5.04
C PRO A 98 -2.12 -20.98 -4.36
N GLY A 99 -3.12 -20.39 -5.02
CA GLY A 99 -4.45 -20.14 -4.43
C GLY A 99 -4.66 -18.72 -3.91
N GLY A 100 -3.61 -17.87 -3.87
CA GLY A 100 -3.75 -16.43 -3.64
C GLY A 100 -4.16 -16.06 -2.21
N ARG A 101 -3.93 -16.96 -1.24
CA ARG A 101 -4.30 -16.77 0.17
C ARG A 101 -3.12 -17.04 1.08
N LEU A 102 -2.81 -16.11 1.95
CA LEU A 102 -1.71 -16.21 2.90
C LEU A 102 -2.26 -16.24 4.33
N ARG A 103 -2.02 -17.35 5.04
CA ARG A 103 -2.26 -17.42 6.49
C ARG A 103 -0.97 -17.06 7.23
N THR A 104 -1.05 -16.06 8.10
CA THR A 104 0.09 -15.56 8.89
C THR A 104 -0.34 -15.30 10.31
N THR A 105 0.49 -15.67 11.29
CA THR A 105 0.24 -15.37 12.72
C THR A 105 0.74 -13.99 13.13
N THR A 106 1.54 -13.33 12.28
CA THR A 106 2.10 -12.01 12.54
C THR A 106 1.22 -10.92 11.93
N VAL A 107 0.64 -10.08 12.79
CA VAL A 107 0.03 -8.81 12.40
C VAL A 107 1.16 -7.82 12.11
N LEU A 108 1.24 -7.34 10.87
CA LEU A 108 2.27 -6.42 10.40
C LEU A 108 1.62 -5.29 9.60
N GLY A 109 2.29 -4.14 9.58
CA GLY A 109 1.89 -2.94 8.87
C GLY A 109 1.57 -1.78 9.81
N SER A 110 1.13 -0.67 9.23
CA SER A 110 0.72 0.53 9.94
C SER A 110 -0.77 0.42 10.34
N PRO A 111 -1.12 0.40 11.65
CA PRO A 111 -2.49 0.13 12.11
C PRO A 111 -3.60 0.96 11.45
N ALA A 112 -3.33 2.24 11.18
CA ALA A 112 -4.28 3.14 10.55
C ALA A 112 -4.70 2.74 9.12
N TYR A 113 -3.97 1.83 8.47
CA TYR A 113 -4.19 1.37 7.09
C TYR A 113 -4.58 -0.11 7.02
N MET A 114 -4.56 -0.83 8.15
CA MET A 114 -4.84 -2.26 8.16
C MET A 114 -6.30 -2.54 7.85
N SER A 115 -6.54 -3.57 7.05
CA SER A 115 -7.88 -4.06 6.80
C SER A 115 -8.44 -4.89 7.97
N PRO A 116 -9.76 -5.06 8.07
CA PRO A 116 -10.38 -5.85 9.13
C PRO A 116 -9.83 -7.30 9.22
N GLU A 117 -9.57 -7.95 8.10
CA GLU A 117 -9.01 -9.30 8.05
C GLU A 117 -7.54 -9.36 8.48
N GLN A 118 -6.74 -8.30 8.25
CA GLN A 118 -5.39 -8.20 8.81
C GLN A 118 -5.41 -8.09 10.33
N MET A 119 -6.31 -7.26 10.86
CA MET A 119 -6.47 -7.04 12.30
C MET A 119 -7.02 -8.28 13.02
N ARG A 120 -7.84 -9.10 12.35
CA ARG A 120 -8.33 -10.39 12.84
C ARG A 120 -7.29 -11.51 12.79
N GLY A 121 -6.28 -11.38 11.94
CA GLY A 121 -5.32 -12.46 11.66
C GLY A 121 -5.91 -13.56 10.78
N ASP A 122 -6.85 -13.20 9.90
CA ASP A 122 -7.47 -14.12 8.95
C ASP A 122 -6.56 -14.40 7.74
N GLU A 123 -7.04 -15.20 6.79
CA GLU A 123 -6.36 -15.38 5.52
C GLU A 123 -6.31 -14.06 4.73
N LEU A 124 -5.10 -13.69 4.32
CA LEU A 124 -4.83 -12.47 3.59
C LEU A 124 -4.85 -12.72 2.09
N THR A 125 -5.39 -11.78 1.34
CA THR A 125 -5.37 -11.75 -0.13
C THR A 125 -4.83 -10.40 -0.60
N THR A 126 -4.79 -10.17 -1.90
CA THR A 126 -4.48 -8.84 -2.49
C THR A 126 -5.44 -7.74 -2.04
N ALA A 127 -6.64 -8.09 -1.58
CA ALA A 127 -7.65 -7.15 -1.11
C ALA A 127 -7.24 -6.31 0.11
N ILE A 128 -6.21 -6.75 0.87
CA ILE A 128 -5.68 -5.97 1.99
C ILE A 128 -5.01 -4.68 1.50
N ASP A 129 -4.31 -4.73 0.36
CA ASP A 129 -3.63 -3.56 -0.16
C ASP A 129 -4.61 -2.63 -0.89
N THR A 130 -5.72 -3.16 -1.43
CA THR A 130 -6.75 -2.31 -2.04
C THR A 130 -7.49 -1.51 -0.97
N TRP A 131 -7.73 -2.11 0.21
CA TRP A 131 -8.20 -1.38 1.40
C TRP A 131 -7.23 -0.28 1.79
N ALA A 132 -5.95 -0.61 1.93
CA ALA A 132 -4.90 0.35 2.28
C ALA A 132 -4.77 1.48 1.24
N LEU A 133 -4.90 1.17 -0.05
CA LEU A 133 -4.93 2.16 -1.13
C LEU A 133 -6.11 3.13 -0.98
N GLY A 134 -7.29 2.65 -0.57
CA GLY A 134 -8.43 3.51 -0.27
C GLY A 134 -8.16 4.51 0.86
N LEU A 135 -7.47 4.08 1.91
CA LEU A 135 -7.07 4.94 3.02
C LEU A 135 -5.92 5.89 2.65
N LEU A 136 -5.00 5.45 1.79
CA LEU A 136 -3.97 6.29 1.19
C LEU A 136 -4.61 7.41 0.36
N LEU A 137 -5.59 7.11 -0.50
CA LEU A 137 -6.33 8.12 -1.25
C LEU A 137 -7.07 9.11 -0.34
N TRP A 138 -7.67 8.60 0.74
CA TRP A 138 -8.30 9.46 1.75
C TRP A 138 -7.27 10.39 2.39
N GLU A 139 -6.09 9.88 2.77
CA GLU A 139 -5.04 10.70 3.36
C GLU A 139 -4.53 11.77 2.39
N MET A 140 -4.35 11.42 1.11
CA MET A 140 -3.97 12.38 0.07
C MET A 140 -5.00 13.51 -0.05
N MET A 141 -6.28 13.19 0.06
CA MET A 141 -7.37 14.17 -0.02
C MET A 141 -7.47 15.05 1.22
N MET A 142 -7.23 14.45 2.39
CA MET A 142 -7.51 15.11 3.67
C MET A 142 -6.28 15.77 4.26
N GLU A 143 -5.07 15.51 3.76
CA GLU A 143 -3.80 16.04 4.26
C GLU A 143 -3.63 15.85 5.79
N THR A 144 -4.10 14.71 6.29
CA THR A 144 -4.05 14.31 7.71
C THR A 144 -4.04 12.80 7.78
N LYS A 145 -3.47 12.23 8.84
CA LYS A 145 -3.37 10.78 8.97
C LYS A 145 -4.78 10.18 9.15
N PRO A 146 -5.07 9.01 8.55
CA PRO A 146 -6.30 8.28 8.84
C PRO A 146 -6.45 8.08 10.34
N TRP A 147 -7.65 8.39 10.85
CA TRP A 147 -8.01 8.24 12.27
C TRP A 147 -7.28 9.17 13.25
N GLU A 148 -6.59 10.20 12.76
CA GLU A 148 -5.84 11.13 13.59
C GLU A 148 -6.76 11.78 14.66
N GLY A 149 -6.34 11.69 15.92
CA GLY A 149 -7.07 12.24 17.08
C GLY A 149 -8.34 11.48 17.51
N GLN A 150 -8.71 10.38 16.86
CA GLN A 150 -9.96 9.64 17.17
C GLN A 150 -9.77 8.50 18.16
N TYR A 151 -8.64 7.80 18.08
CA TYR A 151 -8.34 6.65 18.95
C TYR A 151 -6.93 6.78 19.51
N ASN A 152 -6.77 6.39 20.77
CA ASN A 152 -5.51 6.54 21.50
C ASN A 152 -4.67 5.26 21.51
N ASP A 153 -5.22 4.14 21.04
CA ASP A 153 -4.58 2.84 21.08
C ASP A 153 -5.06 1.92 19.93
N TYR A 154 -4.31 0.84 19.70
CA TYR A 154 -4.61 -0.13 18.66
C TYR A 154 -5.95 -0.86 18.87
N GLN A 155 -6.33 -1.15 20.11
CA GLN A 155 -7.52 -1.96 20.41
C GLN A 155 -8.79 -1.17 20.11
N SER A 156 -8.84 0.11 20.49
CA SER A 156 -9.98 0.99 20.21
C SER A 156 -10.15 1.25 18.71
N LEU A 157 -9.05 1.52 17.99
CA LEU A 157 -9.07 1.63 16.52
C LEU A 157 -9.52 0.32 15.86
N SER A 158 -8.94 -0.81 16.26
CA SER A 158 -9.30 -2.12 15.71
C SER A 158 -10.77 -2.42 15.92
N ALA A 159 -11.31 -2.21 17.12
CA ALA A 159 -12.72 -2.40 17.40
C ALA A 159 -13.64 -1.53 16.54
N ALA A 160 -13.25 -0.27 16.27
CA ALA A 160 -13.99 0.62 15.38
C ALA A 160 -14.00 0.13 13.93
N VAL A 161 -12.83 -0.21 13.40
CA VAL A 161 -12.69 -0.76 12.03
C VAL A 161 -13.51 -2.05 11.88
N MET A 162 -13.52 -2.93 12.89
CA MET A 162 -14.33 -4.16 12.88
C MET A 162 -15.84 -3.89 12.88
N ARG A 163 -16.30 -2.78 13.47
CA ARG A 163 -17.71 -2.35 13.41
C ARG A 163 -18.09 -1.73 12.07
N GLY A 164 -17.14 -1.59 11.14
CA GLY A 164 -17.37 -0.95 9.85
C GLY A 164 -17.38 0.58 9.92
N GLU A 165 -16.81 1.14 10.99
CA GLU A 165 -16.57 2.58 11.05
C GLU A 165 -15.63 2.99 9.91
N ARG A 166 -15.85 4.19 9.36
CA ARG A 166 -15.06 4.74 8.24
C ARG A 166 -14.34 5.99 8.69
N VAL A 167 -13.20 6.26 8.06
CA VAL A 167 -12.49 7.52 8.25
C VAL A 167 -13.42 8.70 7.96
N PRO A 168 -13.54 9.68 8.87
CA PRO A 168 -14.48 10.79 8.71
C PRO A 168 -14.02 11.72 7.58
N ILE A 169 -14.95 12.47 6.99
CA ILE A 169 -14.62 13.52 6.01
C ILE A 169 -15.11 14.86 6.58
N PRO A 170 -14.24 15.66 7.24
CA PRO A 170 -14.60 16.97 7.74
C PRO A 170 -15.23 17.87 6.67
N ALA A 171 -16.39 18.46 6.99
CA ALA A 171 -17.12 19.37 6.09
C ALA A 171 -16.31 20.61 5.67
N ALA A 172 -15.33 21.01 6.48
CA ALA A 172 -14.47 22.18 6.24
C ALA A 172 -13.37 21.95 5.18
N ARG A 173 -13.10 20.70 4.81
CA ARG A 173 -12.21 20.35 3.69
C ARG A 173 -13.10 19.74 2.61
N PRO A 174 -13.54 20.53 1.59
CA PRO A 174 -14.36 19.95 0.53
C PRO A 174 -13.57 18.78 -0.06
N PRO A 175 -14.23 17.64 -0.32
CA PRO A 175 -13.53 16.48 -0.83
C PRO A 175 -12.82 16.90 -2.13
N PHE A 176 -11.66 16.27 -2.38
CA PHE A 176 -11.15 16.06 -3.73
C PHE A 176 -12.33 15.68 -4.66
N PRO A 177 -12.25 15.88 -5.98
CA PRO A 177 -13.38 15.68 -6.89
C PRO A 177 -14.25 14.47 -6.46
N PRO A 178 -15.57 14.63 -6.23
CA PRO A 178 -16.42 13.63 -5.54
C PRO A 178 -16.30 12.20 -6.06
N ARG A 179 -15.87 12.06 -7.32
CA ARG A 179 -15.44 10.83 -7.98
C ARG A 179 -14.44 9.97 -7.18
N PHE A 180 -13.55 10.55 -6.35
CA PHE A 180 -12.66 9.76 -5.48
C PHE A 180 -13.38 9.09 -4.30
N LEU A 181 -14.47 9.67 -3.80
CA LEU A 181 -15.21 9.10 -2.67
C LEU A 181 -15.80 7.72 -3.02
N GLY A 182 -16.30 7.57 -4.25
CA GLY A 182 -16.79 6.28 -4.73
C GLY A 182 -15.69 5.21 -4.72
N VAL A 183 -14.47 5.56 -5.13
CA VAL A 183 -13.30 4.67 -5.12
C VAL A 183 -12.92 4.30 -3.68
N ILE A 184 -12.84 5.28 -2.79
CA ILE A 184 -12.49 5.07 -1.38
C ILE A 184 -13.52 4.15 -0.69
N HIS A 185 -14.81 4.39 -0.92
CA HIS A 185 -15.88 3.56 -0.35
C HIS A 185 -15.88 2.13 -0.91
N ALA A 186 -15.61 1.94 -2.21
CA ALA A 186 -15.48 0.63 -2.82
C ALA A 186 -14.26 -0.13 -2.27
N ALA A 187 -13.14 0.56 -2.04
CA ALA A 187 -11.94 -0.01 -1.45
C ALA A 187 -12.13 -0.45 0.01
N GLN A 188 -12.96 0.27 0.76
CA GLN A 188 -13.23 0.01 2.18
C GLN A 188 -14.48 -0.84 2.41
N GLN A 189 -14.78 -1.82 1.54
CA GLN A 189 -15.80 -2.83 1.83
C GLN A 189 -15.29 -3.81 2.89
N MET A 190 -16.16 -4.20 3.83
CA MET A 190 -15.77 -5.08 4.95
C MET A 190 -15.36 -6.47 4.47
N ALA A 191 -16.12 -7.03 3.53
CA ALA A 191 -15.79 -8.31 2.94
C ALA A 191 -14.69 -8.12 1.86
N PRO A 192 -13.57 -8.85 1.93
CA PRO A 192 -12.45 -8.66 1.00
C PRO A 192 -12.83 -8.86 -0.47
N GLN A 193 -13.75 -9.80 -0.74
CA GLN A 193 -14.21 -10.12 -2.10
C GLN A 193 -15.09 -9.03 -2.74
N ASP A 194 -15.65 -8.13 -1.94
CA ASP A 194 -16.48 -7.02 -2.42
C ASP A 194 -15.64 -5.80 -2.81
N ARG A 195 -14.32 -5.85 -2.58
CA ARG A 195 -13.39 -4.78 -2.94
C ARG A 195 -12.96 -4.92 -4.40
N PRO A 196 -12.77 -3.80 -5.12
CA PRO A 196 -12.22 -3.82 -6.47
C PRO A 196 -10.78 -4.35 -6.46
N SER A 197 -10.37 -5.02 -7.54
CA SER A 197 -8.96 -5.39 -7.76
C SER A 197 -8.09 -4.14 -7.93
N ALA A 198 -6.77 -4.26 -7.77
CA ALA A 198 -5.85 -3.16 -8.04
C ALA A 198 -5.97 -2.61 -9.48
N SER A 199 -6.22 -3.48 -10.46
CA SER A 199 -6.51 -3.08 -11.84
C SER A 199 -7.77 -2.22 -11.95
N ALA A 200 -8.86 -2.64 -11.31
CA ALA A 200 -10.11 -1.87 -11.27
C ALA A 200 -9.93 -0.54 -10.52
N MET A 201 -9.19 -0.54 -9.40
CA MET A 201 -8.81 0.67 -8.66
C MET A 201 -8.05 1.64 -9.56
N ARG A 202 -7.03 1.16 -10.29
CA ARG A 202 -6.24 1.99 -11.22
C ARG A 202 -7.11 2.67 -12.27
N LEU A 203 -8.03 1.94 -12.90
CA LEU A 203 -8.93 2.50 -13.90
C LEU A 203 -9.86 3.56 -13.29
N ALA A 204 -10.44 3.27 -12.12
CA ALA A 204 -11.35 4.19 -11.44
C ALA A 204 -10.64 5.46 -10.95
N ILE A 205 -9.42 5.33 -10.41
CA ILE A 205 -8.58 6.46 -9.99
C ILE A 205 -8.15 7.30 -11.19
N ALA A 206 -7.73 6.68 -12.30
CA ALA A 206 -7.37 7.40 -13.51
C ALA A 206 -8.56 8.19 -14.10
N ALA A 207 -9.76 7.61 -14.06
CA ALA A 207 -10.99 8.32 -14.42
C ALA A 207 -11.31 9.46 -13.44
N ALA A 208 -11.01 9.27 -12.16
CA ALA A 208 -11.19 10.28 -11.11
C ALA A 208 -10.16 11.43 -11.15
N VAL A 209 -9.08 11.35 -11.93
CA VAL A 209 -8.14 12.47 -12.08
C VAL A 209 -8.50 13.39 -13.25
N ARG A 210 -9.22 12.89 -14.27
CA ARG A 210 -9.64 13.65 -15.46
C ARG A 210 -10.82 14.56 -15.15
#